data_AF-M7N6M6-F1
#
_entry.id   AF-M7N6M6-F1
#
_cell.length_a   1.000
_cell.length_b   1.000
_cell.length_c   1.000
_cell.angle_alpha   90.00
_cell.angle_beta   90.00
_cell.angle_gamma   90.00
#
_symmetry.space_group_name_H-M   'P 1'
#
loop_
_entity.id
_entity.type
_entity.pdbx_description
1 polymer ?
#
loop_
_entity_poly.entity_id
_entity_poly.type
_entity_poly.pdbx_seq_one_letter_code
_entity_poly.pdbx_strand_id
1 'polypeptide(L)'
;MTKILHLTETESWEAAQEAGVYRQSTRGATLAEVGYIHCSSEDQLPAVASFIYADYSGELVVLELDASAISAAGIEIRFEDGGTGELFPHFYGELQTEWVRATHRATMSDGTLSVPDINNLRGTTP
;
A
#
# COMPACT_ATOMS: atom_id res chain seq x y z
N MET A 1 -9.29 -12.81 7.83
CA MET A 1 -9.52 -11.77 6.81
C MET A 1 -8.17 -11.36 6.26
N THR A 2 -8.02 -11.34 4.94
CA THR A 2 -6.79 -10.89 4.28
C THR A 2 -6.63 -9.39 4.48
N LYS A 3 -5.46 -8.92 4.93
CA LYS A 3 -5.18 -7.49 5.04
C LYS A 3 -4.92 -6.92 3.64
N ILE A 4 -5.47 -5.73 3.37
CA ILE A 4 -5.16 -4.93 2.19
C ILE A 4 -4.24 -3.81 2.63
N LEU A 5 -3.04 -3.79 2.06
CA LEU A 5 -1.96 -2.89 2.45
C LEU A 5 -1.60 -1.98 1.28
N HIS A 6 -1.25 -0.73 1.56
CA HIS A 6 -0.69 0.20 0.58
C HIS A 6 0.59 0.81 1.14
N LEU A 7 1.68 0.82 0.35
CA LEU A 7 2.96 1.42 0.74
C LEU A 7 3.15 2.76 0.04
N THR A 8 3.45 3.79 0.82
CA THR A 8 3.66 5.16 0.33
C THR A 8 4.75 5.88 1.14
N GLU A 9 5.21 7.01 0.61
CA GLU A 9 6.05 7.95 1.35
C GLU A 9 5.29 8.54 2.54
N THR A 10 5.97 8.66 3.68
CA THR A 10 5.37 9.24 4.89
C THR A 10 4.83 10.66 4.63
N GLU A 11 5.55 11.47 3.87
CA GLU A 11 5.13 12.83 3.50
C GLU A 11 3.84 12.84 2.66
N SER A 12 3.72 11.89 1.71
CA SER A 12 2.50 11.72 0.90
C SER A 12 1.29 11.39 1.78
N TRP A 13 1.48 10.55 2.81
CA TRP A 13 0.43 10.21 3.76
C TRP A 13 0.09 11.36 4.71
N GLU A 14 1.07 12.10 5.22
CA GLU A 14 0.87 13.28 6.06
C GLU A 14 0.04 14.35 5.33
N ALA A 15 0.40 14.66 4.08
CA ALA A 15 -0.37 15.59 3.25
C ALA A 15 -1.81 15.10 3.00
N ALA A 16 -2.00 13.79 2.81
CA ALA A 16 -3.34 13.23 2.66
C ALA A 16 -4.16 13.32 3.95
N GLN A 17 -3.55 13.13 5.12
CA GLN A 17 -4.22 13.31 6.41
C GLN A 17 -4.72 14.75 6.58
N GLU A 18 -3.94 15.75 6.18
CA GLU A 18 -4.37 17.15 6.19
C GLU A 18 -5.53 17.42 5.20
N ALA A 19 -5.50 16.78 4.03
CA ALA A 19 -6.52 16.93 3.00
C ALA A 19 -7.79 16.09 3.26
N GLY A 20 -7.71 15.08 4.13
CA GLY A 20 -8.75 14.06 4.38
C GLY A 20 -8.80 12.94 3.34
N VAL A 21 -7.96 12.97 2.30
CA VAL A 21 -8.04 12.07 1.14
C VAL A 21 -6.67 11.87 0.49
N TYR A 22 -6.39 10.62 0.12
CA TYR A 22 -5.17 10.17 -0.52
C TYR A 22 -5.41 9.79 -2.00
N ARG A 23 -4.48 10.22 -2.87
CA ARG A 23 -4.63 10.14 -4.35
C ARG A 23 -3.41 9.63 -5.10
N GLN A 24 -2.40 9.08 -4.43
CA GLN A 24 -1.30 8.44 -5.15
C GLN A 24 -1.68 6.98 -5.45
N SER A 25 -1.27 6.48 -6.61
CA SER A 25 -1.50 5.08 -6.98
C SER A 25 -0.36 4.18 -6.53
N THR A 26 0.87 4.67 -6.73
CA THR A 26 2.15 4.05 -6.38
C THR A 26 3.21 5.14 -6.37
N ARG A 27 4.48 4.81 -6.10
CA ARG A 27 5.57 5.79 -6.15
C ARG A 27 5.66 6.44 -7.53
N GLY A 28 5.56 7.77 -7.56
CA GLY A 28 5.71 8.56 -8.78
C GLY A 28 4.55 8.52 -9.77
N ALA A 29 3.39 7.95 -9.39
CA ALA A 29 2.19 7.96 -10.22
C ALA A 29 0.92 8.17 -9.39
N THR A 30 0.06 9.06 -9.86
CA THR A 30 -1.21 9.41 -9.21
C THR A 30 -2.34 8.45 -9.59
N LEU A 31 -3.41 8.46 -8.80
CA LEU A 31 -4.67 7.78 -9.12
C LEU A 31 -5.25 8.26 -10.47
N ALA A 32 -5.09 9.53 -10.81
CA ALA A 32 -5.62 10.07 -12.07
C ALA A 32 -4.88 9.52 -13.30
N GLU A 33 -3.60 9.17 -13.16
CA GLU A 33 -2.77 8.61 -14.22
C GLU A 33 -2.99 7.10 -14.40
N VAL A 34 -3.17 6.37 -13.29
CA VAL A 34 -3.28 4.91 -13.29
C VAL A 34 -4.73 4.42 -13.36
N GLY A 35 -5.66 5.10 -12.68
CA GLY A 35 -7.08 4.74 -12.57
C GLY A 35 -7.44 3.91 -11.32
N TYR A 36 -6.47 3.42 -10.56
CA TYR A 36 -6.66 2.72 -9.27
C TYR A 36 -5.43 2.91 -8.37
N ILE A 37 -5.56 2.60 -7.08
CA ILE A 37 -4.44 2.55 -6.12
C ILE A 37 -3.94 1.11 -6.02
N HIS A 38 -2.63 0.92 -6.18
CA HIS A 38 -1.99 -0.38 -6.06
C HIS A 38 -1.90 -0.78 -4.59
N CYS A 39 -2.53 -1.89 -4.21
CA CYS A 39 -2.40 -2.46 -2.88
C CYS A 39 -1.72 -3.84 -2.97
N SER A 40 -1.37 -4.37 -1.81
CA SER A 40 -0.74 -5.68 -1.64
C SER A 40 -1.37 -6.42 -0.46
N SER A 41 -1.30 -7.75 -0.49
CA SER A 41 -1.40 -8.57 0.71
C SER A 41 -0.13 -8.46 1.57
N GLU A 42 -0.15 -9.07 2.77
CA GLU A 42 1.05 -9.18 3.62
C GLU A 42 2.20 -9.92 2.89
N ASP A 43 1.91 -11.04 2.22
CA ASP A 43 2.93 -11.85 1.55
C ASP A 43 3.50 -11.16 0.29
N GLN A 44 2.71 -10.31 -0.36
CA GLN A 44 3.09 -9.56 -1.56
C GLN A 44 3.95 -8.34 -1.26
N LEU A 45 3.73 -7.71 -0.10
CA LEU A 45 4.27 -6.40 0.22
C LEU A 45 5.81 -6.32 0.13
N PRO A 46 6.61 -7.30 0.62
CA PRO A 46 8.07 -7.23 0.52
C PRO A 46 8.56 -7.23 -0.93
N ALA A 47 7.96 -8.05 -1.80
CA ALA A 47 8.34 -8.14 -3.21
C ALA A 47 7.99 -6.85 -3.97
N VAL A 48 6.79 -6.30 -3.75
CA VAL A 48 6.37 -5.02 -4.35
C VAL A 48 7.25 -3.87 -3.86
N ALA A 49 7.58 -3.82 -2.57
CA ALA A 49 8.44 -2.80 -2.01
C ALA A 49 9.85 -2.84 -2.61
N SER A 50 10.44 -4.03 -2.75
CA SER A 50 11.74 -4.19 -3.43
C SER A 50 11.67 -3.73 -4.89
N PHE A 51 10.57 -4.02 -5.59
CA PHE A 51 10.42 -3.64 -7.00
C PHE A 51 10.24 -2.12 -7.20
N ILE A 52 9.48 -1.44 -6.34
CA ILE A 52 9.09 -0.03 -6.52
C ILE A 52 9.97 0.96 -5.71
N TYR A 53 10.47 0.53 -4.55
CA TYR A 53 11.12 1.40 -3.56
C TYR A 53 12.58 1.01 -3.26
N ALA A 54 13.21 0.07 -3.98
CA ALA A 54 14.57 -0.39 -3.65
C ALA A 54 15.63 0.74 -3.55
N ASP A 55 15.49 1.80 -4.34
CA ASP A 55 16.37 2.97 -4.36
C ASP A 55 15.90 4.11 -3.43
N TYR A 56 14.76 3.96 -2.76
CA TYR A 56 14.21 5.00 -1.91
C TYR A 56 14.88 5.00 -0.53
N SER A 57 15.37 6.16 -0.09
CA SER A 57 16.07 6.34 1.18
C SER A 57 15.28 7.11 2.24
N GLY A 58 14.07 7.58 1.90
CA GLY A 58 13.21 8.31 2.83
C GLY A 58 12.38 7.38 3.72
N GLU A 59 11.61 8.00 4.62
CA GLU A 59 10.65 7.28 5.45
C GLU A 59 9.42 6.85 4.62
N LEU A 60 8.95 5.64 4.89
CA LEU A 60 7.74 5.07 4.30
C LEU A 60 6.72 4.75 5.38
N VAL A 61 5.49 4.56 4.95
CA VAL A 61 4.41 4.08 5.79
C VAL A 61 3.59 3.05 5.04
N VAL A 62 3.27 1.95 5.73
CA VAL A 62 2.29 0.95 5.28
C VAL A 62 0.93 1.34 5.85
N LEU A 63 -0.02 1.61 4.97
CA LEU A 63 -1.42 1.87 5.29
C LEU A 63 -2.18 0.55 5.27
N GLU A 64 -2.83 0.21 6.37
CA GLU A 64 -3.71 -0.94 6.47
C GLU A 64 -5.17 -0.49 6.29
N LEU A 65 -5.81 -0.96 5.23
CA LEU A 65 -7.14 -0.49 4.85
C LEU A 65 -8.26 -1.22 5.62
N ASP A 66 -9.30 -0.49 5.99
CA ASP A 66 -10.56 -1.05 6.49
C ASP A 66 -11.46 -1.49 5.33
N ALA A 67 -11.28 -2.74 4.90
CA ALA A 67 -12.10 -3.33 3.84
C ALA A 67 -13.60 -3.30 4.13
N SER A 68 -14.03 -3.27 5.40
CA SER A 68 -15.45 -3.22 5.76
C SER A 68 -16.02 -1.82 5.54
N ALA A 69 -15.30 -0.77 5.97
CA ALA A 69 -15.70 0.61 5.74
C ALA A 69 -15.73 0.95 4.23
N ILE A 70 -14.72 0.51 3.49
CA ILE A 70 -14.61 0.67 2.04
C ILE A 70 -15.78 0.00 1.33
N SER A 71 -16.08 -1.25 1.68
CA SER A 71 -17.20 -1.99 1.09
C SER A 71 -18.55 -1.34 1.44
N ALA A 72 -18.72 -0.85 2.67
CA ALA A 72 -19.93 -0.13 3.09
C ALA A 72 -20.12 1.20 2.32
N ALA A 73 -19.02 1.84 1.91
CA ALA A 73 -19.04 3.03 1.06
C ALA A 73 -19.27 2.71 -0.43
N GLY A 74 -19.35 1.42 -0.80
CA GLY A 74 -19.57 0.98 -2.19
C GLY A 74 -18.36 1.12 -3.09
N ILE A 75 -17.15 1.26 -2.52
CA ILE A 75 -15.91 1.34 -3.28
C ILE A 75 -15.36 -0.06 -3.52
N GLU A 76 -14.86 -0.31 -4.73
CA GLU A 76 -14.45 -1.62 -5.17
C GLU A 76 -12.95 -1.86 -4.96
N ILE A 77 -12.61 -3.06 -4.46
CA ILE A 77 -11.26 -3.60 -4.49
C ILE A 77 -11.30 -4.86 -5.35
N ARG A 78 -10.61 -4.86 -6.48
CA ARG A 78 -10.52 -6.01 -7.40
C ARG A 78 -9.17 -6.70 -7.25
N PHE A 79 -9.16 -8.02 -7.35
CA PHE A 79 -7.93 -8.80 -7.39
C PHE A 79 -7.62 -9.11 -8.85
N GLU A 80 -6.57 -8.48 -9.40
CA GLU A 80 -6.24 -8.52 -10.82
C GLU A 80 -4.79 -8.93 -11.05
N ASP A 81 -4.53 -9.61 -12.17
CA ASP A 81 -3.21 -10.14 -12.50
C ASP A 81 -2.29 -9.01 -12.99
N GLY A 82 -1.14 -8.83 -12.32
CA GLY A 82 -0.09 -7.89 -12.71
C GLY A 82 0.79 -8.34 -13.89
N GLY A 83 0.46 -9.47 -14.52
CA GLY A 83 1.18 -10.08 -15.65
C GLY A 83 2.02 -11.31 -15.29
N THR A 84 1.96 -11.78 -14.05
CA THR A 84 2.74 -12.92 -13.54
C THR A 84 1.89 -14.12 -13.13
N GLY A 85 0.56 -14.02 -13.25
CA GLY A 85 -0.40 -15.01 -12.74
C GLY A 85 -0.77 -14.79 -11.27
N GLU A 86 -0.13 -13.84 -10.59
CA GLU A 86 -0.45 -13.46 -9.21
C GLU A 86 -1.44 -12.30 -9.18
N LEU A 87 -2.47 -12.41 -8.33
CA LEU A 87 -3.52 -11.40 -8.22
C LEU A 87 -3.18 -10.37 -7.13
N PHE A 88 -3.16 -9.11 -7.50
CA PHE A 88 -2.94 -7.97 -6.61
C PHE A 88 -4.25 -7.21 -6.37
N PRO A 89 -4.49 -6.71 -5.14
CA PRO A 89 -5.64 -5.88 -4.88
C PRO A 89 -5.45 -4.48 -5.47
N HIS A 90 -6.39 -4.04 -6.31
CA HIS A 90 -6.49 -2.71 -6.86
C HIS A 90 -7.71 -1.99 -6.29
N PHE A 91 -7.49 -0.84 -5.66
CA PHE A 91 -8.54 -0.02 -5.06
C PHE A 91 -9.02 1.06 -6.05
N TYR A 92 -10.29 0.99 -6.43
CA TYR A 92 -10.88 1.85 -7.46
C TYR A 92 -11.61 3.06 -6.86
N GLY A 93 -10.84 4.00 -6.31
CA GLY A 93 -11.38 5.23 -5.77
C GLY A 93 -10.32 6.13 -5.16
N GLU A 94 -10.76 7.28 -4.67
CA GLU A 94 -9.95 8.13 -3.78
C GLU A 94 -9.98 7.52 -2.38
N LEU A 95 -8.83 7.34 -1.74
CA LEU A 95 -8.76 6.72 -0.42
C LEU A 95 -9.04 7.77 0.65
N GLN A 96 -10.21 7.71 1.29
CA GLN A 96 -10.49 8.55 2.46
C GLN A 96 -9.59 8.12 3.61
N THR A 97 -9.03 9.09 4.33
CA THR A 97 -8.07 8.80 5.42
C THR A 97 -8.72 8.02 6.57
N GLU A 98 -10.02 8.19 6.79
CA GLU A 98 -10.82 7.41 7.76
C GLU A 98 -10.93 5.92 7.42
N TRP A 99 -10.66 5.53 6.17
CA TRP A 99 -10.65 4.13 5.75
C TRP A 99 -9.31 3.44 6.01
N VAL A 100 -8.34 4.13 6.62
CA VAL A 100 -7.09 3.55 7.09
C VAL A 100 -7.23 3.20 8.56
N ARG A 101 -7.26 1.90 8.89
CA ARG A 101 -7.46 1.42 10.27
C ARG A 101 -6.18 1.41 11.10
N ALA A 102 -5.03 1.30 10.46
CA ALA A 102 -3.72 1.30 11.10
C ALA A 102 -2.65 1.76 10.11
N THR A 103 -1.57 2.33 10.65
CA THR A 103 -0.38 2.70 9.90
C THR A 103 0.84 2.09 10.56
N HIS A 104 1.77 1.59 9.77
CA HIS A 104 3.01 0.98 10.26
C HIS A 104 4.19 1.70 9.63
N ARG A 105 5.13 2.19 10.45
CA ARG A 105 6.34 2.82 9.91
C ARG A 105 7.14 1.80 9.12
N ALA A 106 7.65 2.21 7.98
CA ALA A 106 8.47 1.37 7.13
C ALA A 106 9.69 2.13 6.61
N THR A 107 10.74 1.38 6.31
CA THR A 107 11.93 1.89 5.63
C THR A 107 12.45 0.85 4.63
N MET A 108 13.20 1.31 3.64
CA MET A 108 13.97 0.43 2.75
C MET A 108 15.43 0.42 3.20
N SER A 109 16.02 -0.77 3.25
CA SER A 109 17.43 -0.97 3.57
C SER A 109 17.98 -2.07 2.67
N ASP A 110 18.96 -1.73 1.83
CA ASP A 110 19.60 -2.66 0.88
C ASP A 110 18.56 -3.44 0.02
N GLY A 111 17.60 -2.71 -0.57
CA GLY A 111 16.53 -3.29 -1.39
C GLY A 111 15.49 -4.11 -0.62
N THR A 112 15.57 -4.17 0.71
CA THR A 112 14.68 -4.93 1.58
C THR A 112 13.78 -4.01 2.38
N LEU A 113 12.48 -4.33 2.41
CA LEU A 113 11.51 -3.63 3.24
C LEU A 113 11.67 -4.02 4.72
N SER A 114 11.74 -3.02 5.59
CA SER A 114 11.65 -3.19 7.04
C SER A 114 10.36 -2.55 7.56
N VAL A 115 9.54 -3.33 8.28
CA VAL A 115 8.33 -2.84 8.97
C VAL A 115 8.35 -3.38 10.40
N PRO A 116 8.88 -2.61 11.38
CA PRO A 116 9.14 -3.12 12.73
C PRO A 116 7.90 -3.65 13.45
N ASP A 117 6.74 -3.06 13.16
CA ASP A 117 5.48 -3.32 13.86
C ASP A 117 4.66 -4.48 13.24
N ILE A 118 5.06 -4.98 12.05
CA ILE A 118 4.42 -6.12 11.39
C ILE A 118 5.35 -7.34 11.50
N ASN A 119 5.18 -8.11 12.58
CA ASN A 119 6.01 -9.28 12.93
C ASN A 119 6.04 -10.42 11.88
N ASN A 120 5.16 -10.40 10.86
CA ASN A 120 5.04 -11.47 9.85
C ASN A 120 5.62 -11.14 8.46
N LEU A 121 6.22 -9.97 8.23
CA LEU A 121 6.80 -9.61 6.92
C LEU A 121 8.25 -10.06 6.71
N ARG A 122 8.76 -10.98 7.55
CA ARG A 122 10.08 -11.56 7.33
C ARG A 122 9.99 -12.44 6.08
N GLY A 123 10.46 -11.91 4.96
CA GLY A 123 10.71 -12.69 3.75
C GLY A 123 11.47 -13.94 4.15
N THR A 124 10.84 -15.10 3.96
CA THR A 124 11.53 -16.38 4.09
C THR A 124 12.49 -16.46 2.93
N THR A 125 13.75 -16.12 3.14
CA THR A 125 14.81 -16.57 2.24
C THR A 125 14.84 -18.11 2.33
N PRO A 126 14.81 -18.84 1.21
CA PRO A 126 14.99 -20.29 1.22
C PRO A 126 16.38 -20.69 1.77
#